data_AF-A0AA88CVS0-F1
#
_entry.id   AF-A0AA88CVS0-F1
#
_cell.length_a   1.000
_cell.length_b   1.000
_cell.length_c   1.000
_cell.angle_alpha   90.00
_cell.angle_beta   90.00
_cell.angle_gamma   90.00
#
_symmetry.space_group_name_H-M   'P 1'
#
loop_
_entity.id
_entity.type
_entity.pdbx_description
1 polymer ?
#
loop_
_entity_poly.entity_id
_entity_poly.type
_entity_poly.pdbx_seq_one_letter_code
_entity_poly.pdbx_strand_id
1 'polypeptide(L)'
;MCYDRYAVMDPALVEEDRRPTTSFFESQPLFFDGTRRTVSLSVWLYDTELIFRTSHIVERLQVSLASRCLVADARLWWMTWGERALPERTWAHFRTLVIERYGPVPEEGVDEPYRDPEIYRDMYHE
;
A
#
# COMPACT_ATOMS: atom_id res chain seq x y z
N MET A 1 1.76 21.77 25.20
CA MET A 1 0.64 22.35 24.41
C MET A 1 1.06 22.26 22.95
N CYS A 2 0.46 21.35 22.17
CA CYS A 2 0.89 21.10 20.79
C CYS A 2 -0.28 21.38 19.84
N TYR A 3 -0.53 22.67 19.59
CA TYR A 3 -1.49 23.14 18.58
C TYR A 3 -0.76 23.72 17.35
N ASP A 4 0.37 23.12 16.99
CA ASP A 4 1.19 23.56 15.84
C ASP A 4 1.22 22.53 14.69
N ARG A 5 0.28 21.57 14.68
CA ARG A 5 0.21 20.57 13.60
C ARG A 5 -0.62 21.06 12.41
N TYR A 6 -1.33 22.17 12.55
CA TYR A 6 -1.93 22.91 11.44
C TYR A 6 -1.12 24.18 11.21
N ALA A 7 0.17 24.02 10.87
CA ALA A 7 0.86 25.06 10.14
C ALA A 7 -0.09 25.55 9.03
N VAL A 8 -0.29 26.86 8.95
CA VAL A 8 -1.23 27.52 8.03
C VAL A 8 -1.12 26.86 6.66
N MET A 9 -2.10 26.03 6.31
CA MET A 9 -2.12 25.36 5.01
C MET A 9 -2.19 26.47 3.96
N ASP A 10 -1.20 26.52 3.07
CA ASP A 10 -1.16 27.51 2.00
C ASP A 10 -2.48 27.44 1.21
N PRO A 11 -3.28 28.51 1.18
CA PRO A 11 -4.57 28.51 0.48
C PRO A 11 -4.46 28.12 -0.99
N ALA A 12 -3.32 28.40 -1.64
CA ALA A 12 -3.06 27.99 -3.01
C ALA A 12 -2.88 26.47 -3.13
N LEU A 13 -2.20 25.84 -2.18
CA LEU A 13 -2.06 24.37 -2.13
C LEU A 13 -3.40 23.70 -1.83
N VAL A 14 -4.24 24.29 -0.96
CA VAL A 14 -5.58 23.76 -0.66
C VAL A 14 -6.47 23.74 -1.91
N GLU A 15 -6.46 24.81 -2.71
CA GLU A 15 -7.25 24.86 -3.94
C GLU A 15 -6.67 23.95 -5.04
N GLU A 16 -5.33 23.87 -5.14
CA GLU A 16 -4.66 22.93 -6.04
C GLU A 16 -4.99 21.47 -5.70
N ASP A 17 -5.05 21.13 -4.41
CA ASP A 17 -5.34 19.78 -3.90
C ASP A 17 -6.83 19.43 -3.96
N ARG A 18 -7.72 20.43 -4.11
CA ARG A 18 -9.18 20.24 -4.13
C ARG A 18 -9.63 19.40 -5.32
N ARG A 19 -9.11 19.70 -6.51
CA ARG A 19 -9.47 18.97 -7.75
C ARG A 19 -8.98 17.52 -7.74
N PRO A 20 -7.69 17.22 -7.47
CA PRO A 20 -7.20 15.84 -7.34
C PRO A 20 -7.96 15.04 -6.26
N THR A 21 -8.21 15.64 -5.09
CA THR A 21 -8.95 14.98 -4.01
C THR A 21 -10.38 14.61 -4.42
N THR A 22 -11.06 15.50 -5.14
CA THR A 22 -12.42 15.25 -5.63
C THR A 22 -12.43 14.15 -6.70
N SER A 23 -11.52 14.25 -7.68
CA SER A 23 -11.35 13.24 -8.75
C SER A 23 -11.09 11.84 -8.20
N PHE A 24 -10.32 11.75 -7.11
CA PHE A 24 -10.05 10.47 -6.45
C PHE A 24 -11.32 9.81 -5.94
N PHE A 25 -12.19 10.54 -5.22
CA PHE A 25 -13.44 9.96 -4.69
C PHE A 25 -14.53 9.77 -5.76
N GLU A 26 -14.55 10.59 -6.81
CA GLU A 26 -15.42 10.40 -7.98
C GLU A 26 -15.08 9.10 -8.73
N SER A 27 -13.82 8.65 -8.66
CA SER A 27 -13.37 7.37 -9.22
C SER A 27 -13.83 6.14 -8.42
N GLN A 28 -14.56 6.34 -7.30
CA GLN A 28 -15.07 5.27 -6.44
C GLN A 28 -14.00 4.28 -5.97
N PRO A 29 -12.98 4.75 -5.23
CA PRO A 29 -11.85 3.92 -4.83
C PRO A 29 -12.31 2.76 -3.95
N LEU A 30 -11.68 1.60 -4.14
CA LEU A 30 -11.94 0.45 -3.29
C LEU A 30 -11.51 0.71 -1.84
N PHE A 31 -12.26 0.15 -0.89
CA PHE A 31 -11.91 0.16 0.52
C PHE A 31 -11.23 -1.14 0.93
N PHE A 32 -10.27 -1.06 1.85
CA PHE A 32 -9.54 -2.21 2.36
C PHE A 32 -9.74 -2.35 3.87
N ASP A 33 -10.23 -3.51 4.30
CA ASP A 33 -10.61 -3.79 5.69
C ASP A 33 -9.52 -4.46 6.53
N GLY A 34 -8.39 -4.82 5.90
CA GLY A 34 -7.31 -5.58 6.56
C GLY A 34 -7.41 -7.09 6.36
N THR A 35 -8.30 -7.57 5.48
CA THR A 35 -8.39 -9.00 5.17
C THR A 35 -7.07 -9.48 4.56
N ARG A 36 -6.44 -10.49 5.19
CA ARG A 36 -5.19 -11.14 4.75
C ARG A 36 -5.34 -12.02 3.49
N ARG A 37 -6.37 -11.79 2.68
CA ARG A 37 -6.52 -12.45 1.39
C ARG A 37 -5.68 -11.70 0.38
N THR A 38 -4.63 -12.35 -0.13
CA THR A 38 -3.69 -11.78 -1.11
C THR A 38 -4.41 -11.11 -2.28
N VAL A 39 -5.50 -11.71 -2.76
CA VAL A 39 -6.30 -11.16 -3.87
C VAL A 39 -6.91 -9.81 -3.51
N SER A 40 -7.53 -9.68 -2.33
CA SER A 40 -8.18 -8.43 -1.90
C SER A 40 -7.17 -7.29 -1.75
N LEU A 41 -6.01 -7.58 -1.16
CA LEU A 41 -4.94 -6.59 -1.02
C LEU A 41 -4.38 -6.16 -2.38
N SER A 42 -4.07 -7.12 -3.27
CA SER A 42 -3.53 -6.84 -4.59
C SER A 42 -4.49 -6.04 -5.47
N VAL A 43 -5.78 -6.38 -5.44
CA VAL A 43 -6.83 -5.64 -6.16
C VAL A 43 -6.93 -4.22 -5.65
N TRP A 44 -6.95 -4.03 -4.33
CA TRP A 44 -7.03 -2.69 -3.74
C TRP A 44 -5.81 -1.82 -4.08
N LEU A 45 -4.59 -2.37 -3.98
CA LEU A 45 -3.36 -1.65 -4.33
C LEU A 45 -3.35 -1.26 -5.81
N TYR A 46 -3.70 -2.18 -6.70
CA TYR A 46 -3.74 -1.93 -8.14
C TYR A 46 -4.76 -0.85 -8.51
N ASP A 47 -5.97 -0.94 -7.96
CA ASP A 47 -7.04 0.03 -8.19
C ASP A 47 -6.64 1.43 -7.72
N THR A 48 -6.06 1.52 -6.51
CA THR A 48 -5.57 2.78 -5.94
C THR A 48 -4.46 3.40 -6.82
N GLU A 49 -3.50 2.60 -7.28
CA GLU A 49 -2.42 3.06 -8.18
C GLU A 49 -2.94 3.50 -9.54
N LEU A 50 -3.97 2.82 -10.06
CA LEU A 50 -4.62 3.18 -11.30
C LEU A 50 -5.29 4.55 -11.17
N ILE A 51 -6.05 4.78 -10.10
CA ILE A 51 -6.71 6.07 -9.83
C ILE A 51 -5.67 7.18 -9.68
N PHE A 52 -4.55 6.92 -8.97
CA PHE A 52 -3.48 7.92 -8.85
C PHE A 52 -2.95 8.37 -10.21
N ARG A 53 -2.78 7.42 -11.14
CA ARG A 53 -2.29 7.71 -12.48
C ARG A 53 -3.32 8.44 -13.34
N THR A 54 -4.57 7.97 -13.36
CA THR A 54 -5.62 8.51 -14.23
C THR A 54 -6.17 9.85 -13.74
N SER A 55 -6.20 10.08 -12.43
CA SER A 55 -6.61 11.35 -11.82
C SER A 55 -5.44 12.32 -11.59
N HIS A 56 -4.22 11.98 -12.02
CA HIS A 56 -3.02 12.78 -11.84
C HIS A 56 -2.78 13.20 -10.37
N ILE A 57 -2.96 12.27 -9.44
CA ILE A 57 -2.77 12.52 -8.00
C ILE A 57 -1.28 12.69 -7.70
N VAL A 58 -0.91 13.87 -7.24
CA VAL A 58 0.45 14.21 -6.81
C VAL A 58 0.88 13.39 -5.59
N GLU A 59 2.16 13.01 -5.53
CA GLU A 59 2.71 12.10 -4.51
C GLU A 59 2.38 12.50 -3.07
N ARG A 60 2.46 13.81 -2.76
CA ARG A 60 2.15 14.35 -1.42
C ARG A 60 0.74 14.00 -0.91
N LEU A 61 -0.21 13.74 -1.82
CA LEU A 61 -1.61 13.43 -1.48
C LEU A 61 -1.89 11.93 -1.41
N GLN A 62 -1.07 11.09 -2.06
CA GLN A 62 -1.37 9.68 -2.29
C GLN A 62 -1.59 8.92 -0.97
N VAL A 63 -0.68 9.07 0.01
CA VAL A 63 -0.80 8.41 1.32
C VAL A 63 -2.04 8.89 2.08
N SER A 64 -2.32 10.19 2.04
CA SER A 64 -3.50 10.77 2.71
C SER A 64 -4.82 10.28 2.10
N LEU A 65 -4.87 10.10 0.78
CA LEU A 65 -6.05 9.59 0.09
C LEU A 65 -6.21 8.08 0.29
N ALA A 66 -5.15 7.29 0.09
CA ALA A 66 -5.20 5.84 0.28
C ALA A 66 -5.53 5.46 1.73
N SER A 67 -4.96 6.16 2.72
CA SER A 67 -5.27 5.89 4.13
C SER A 67 -6.73 6.15 4.50
N ARG A 68 -7.43 7.03 3.78
CA ARG A 68 -8.88 7.23 3.94
C ARG A 68 -9.72 6.08 3.39
N CYS A 69 -9.15 5.24 2.53
CA CYS A 69 -9.77 4.02 2.02
C CYS A 69 -9.53 2.81 2.93
N LEU A 70 -8.74 2.95 4.00
CA LEU A 70 -8.60 1.91 5.02
C LEU A 70 -9.83 1.92 5.93
N VAL A 71 -10.39 0.74 6.18
CA VAL A 71 -11.53 0.53 7.09
C VAL A 71 -11.22 -0.60 8.07
N ALA A 72 -12.08 -0.79 9.07
CA ALA A 72 -11.99 -1.87 10.07
C ALA A 72 -10.56 -2.04 10.68
N ASP A 73 -9.98 -3.24 10.60
CA ASP A 73 -8.68 -3.57 11.18
C ASP A 73 -7.55 -2.75 10.54
N ALA A 74 -7.58 -2.58 9.20
CA ALA A 74 -6.59 -1.77 8.50
C ALA A 74 -6.56 -0.33 8.98
N ARG A 75 -7.73 0.27 9.22
CA ARG A 75 -7.81 1.63 9.76
C ARG A 75 -7.26 1.70 11.19
N LEU A 76 -7.60 0.73 12.03
CA LEU A 76 -7.12 0.70 13.41
C LEU A 76 -5.60 0.55 13.48
N TRP A 77 -5.02 -0.36 12.69
CA TRP A 77 -3.57 -0.53 12.60
C TRP A 77 -2.87 0.75 12.10
N TRP A 78 -3.42 1.38 11.07
CA TRP A 78 -2.85 2.61 10.52
C TRP A 78 -2.80 3.75 11.54
N MET A 79 -3.91 3.97 12.26
CA MET A 79 -4.02 5.03 13.28
C MET A 79 -3.14 4.78 14.51
N THR A 80 -2.89 3.51 14.85
CA THR A 80 -2.13 3.14 16.06
C THR A 80 -0.63 3.07 15.83
N TRP A 81 -0.20 2.54 14.68
CA TRP A 81 1.21 2.28 14.38
C TRP A 81 1.62 2.69 12.97
N GLY A 82 0.81 2.39 11.95
CA GLY A 82 1.21 2.54 10.54
C GLY A 82 1.71 3.93 10.17
N GLU A 83 1.00 4.99 10.60
CA GLU A 83 1.41 6.37 10.30
C GLU A 83 2.76 6.75 10.93
N ARG A 84 3.11 6.18 12.08
CA ARG A 84 4.37 6.44 12.79
C ARG A 84 5.53 5.58 12.29
N ALA A 85 5.22 4.43 11.71
CA ALA A 85 6.20 3.49 11.17
C ALA A 85 6.71 3.90 9.78
N LEU A 86 6.08 4.89 9.14
CA LEU A 86 6.52 5.39 7.84
C LEU A 86 7.81 6.22 7.96
N PRO A 87 8.90 5.80 7.30
CA PRO A 87 10.12 6.60 7.27
C PRO A 87 9.92 7.90 6.51
N GLU A 88 9.18 7.84 5.39
CA GLU A 88 8.78 8.98 4.58
C GLU A 88 7.33 8.81 4.13
N ARG A 89 6.58 9.92 4.01
CA ARG A 89 5.19 9.88 3.53
C ARG A 89 5.12 9.79 1.99
N THR A 90 5.70 8.74 1.44
CA THR A 90 5.60 8.40 0.02
C THR A 90 4.73 7.18 -0.18
N TRP A 91 4.13 7.05 -1.36
CA TRP A 91 3.32 5.88 -1.69
C TRP A 91 4.13 4.59 -1.64
N ALA A 92 5.39 4.62 -2.06
CA ALA A 92 6.26 3.45 -2.06
C ALA A 92 6.42 2.86 -0.64
N HIS A 93 6.75 3.70 0.35
CA HIS A 93 6.92 3.25 1.73
C HIS A 93 5.58 2.78 2.34
N PHE A 94 4.48 3.48 2.03
CA PHE A 94 3.15 3.08 2.47
C PHE A 94 2.77 1.70 1.92
N ARG A 95 2.96 1.48 0.63
CA ARG A 95 2.69 0.21 -0.04
C ARG A 95 3.49 -0.93 0.58
N THR A 96 4.78 -0.73 0.81
CA THR A 96 5.64 -1.73 1.48
C THR A 96 5.09 -2.10 2.86
N LEU A 97 4.77 -1.12 3.71
CA LEU A 97 4.22 -1.37 5.05
C LEU A 97 2.89 -2.11 5.05
N VAL A 98 1.98 -1.78 4.12
CA VAL A 98 0.70 -2.49 4.00
C VAL A 98 0.92 -3.93 3.54
N ILE A 99 1.83 -4.17 2.59
CA ILE A 99 2.19 -5.51 2.12
C ILE A 99 2.83 -6.33 3.24
N GLU A 100 3.74 -5.77 4.02
CA GLU A 100 4.35 -6.46 5.16
C GLU A 100 3.31 -6.84 6.23
N ARG A 101 2.31 -5.98 6.44
CA ARG A 101 1.28 -6.19 7.46
C ARG A 101 0.22 -7.22 7.04
N TYR A 102 -0.25 -7.12 5.80
CA TYR A 102 -1.45 -7.79 5.29
C TYR A 102 -1.21 -8.72 4.11
N GLY A 103 -0.02 -8.72 3.53
CA GLY A 103 0.40 -9.64 2.49
C GLY A 103 0.45 -11.08 2.98
N PRO A 104 0.58 -12.04 2.05
CA PRO A 104 0.76 -13.43 2.41
C PRO A 104 2.02 -13.59 3.25
N VAL A 105 1.93 -14.36 4.32
CA VAL A 105 3.13 -14.84 5.02
C VAL A 105 3.83 -15.77 4.04
N PRO A 106 5.14 -15.59 3.75
CA PRO A 106 5.90 -16.59 3.01
C PRO A 106 5.69 -17.93 3.71
N GLU A 107 5.25 -18.97 2.98
CA GLU A 107 5.17 -20.30 3.57
C GLU A 107 6.56 -20.69 4.07
N GLU A 108 6.75 -20.72 5.39
CA GLU A 108 7.94 -21.30 5.99
C GLU A 108 7.97 -22.79 5.58
N GLY A 109 8.96 -23.16 4.75
CA GLY A 109 9.27 -24.56 4.53
C GLY A 109 8.63 -25.23 3.32
N VAL A 110 8.58 -24.58 2.16
CA VAL A 110 8.87 -25.36 0.94
C VAL A 110 10.36 -25.62 0.99
N ASP A 111 10.75 -26.71 1.68
CA ASP A 111 12.04 -27.34 1.43
C ASP A 111 12.18 -27.41 -0.09
N GLU A 112 13.18 -26.71 -0.63
CA GLU A 112 13.63 -26.93 -1.98
C GLU A 112 13.71 -28.45 -2.13
N PRO A 113 12.94 -29.11 -3.03
CA PRO A 113 12.91 -30.56 -3.07
C PRO A 113 14.35 -31.00 -3.19
N TYR A 114 14.83 -31.74 -2.17
CA TYR A 114 16.23 -32.13 -2.03
C TYR A 114 16.77 -32.48 -3.41
N ARG A 115 17.64 -31.61 -3.95
CA ARG A 115 18.29 -31.84 -5.24
C ARG A 115 19.22 -33.00 -5.04
N ASP A 116 18.74 -34.21 -5.29
CA ASP A 116 19.59 -35.38 -5.38
C ASP A 116 20.59 -35.16 -6.53
N PRO A 117 21.89 -35.01 -6.24
CA PRO A 117 22.90 -34.77 -7.25
C PRO A 117 23.03 -35.93 -8.25
N GLU A 118 22.52 -37.13 -7.91
CA GLU A 118 22.60 -38.30 -8.79
C GLU A 118 21.59 -38.24 -9.94
N ILE A 119 20.45 -37.54 -9.78
CA ILE A 119 19.42 -37.43 -10.84
C ILE A 119 19.92 -36.62 -12.05
N TYR A 120 20.84 -35.67 -11.85
CA TYR A 120 21.42 -34.87 -12.94
C TYR A 120 22.62 -35.53 -13.64
N ARG A 121 23.16 -36.60 -13.07
CA ARG A 121 24.30 -37.31 -13.65
C ARG A 121 23.91 -38.07 -14.93
N ASP A 122 22.65 -38.50 -15.04
CA ASP A 122 22.19 -39.28 -16.19
C ASP A 122 21.69 -38.42 -17.39
N MET A 123 21.59 -37.09 -17.24
CA MET A 123 21.14 -36.22 -18.34
C MET A 123 22.27 -35.66 -19.21
N TYR A 124 23.53 -35.72 -18.78
CA TYR A 124 24.65 -35.11 -19.51
C TYR A 124 25.83 -36.06 -19.77
N HIS A 125 25.59 -37.37 -19.73
CA HIS A 125 26.55 -38.37 -20.19
C HIS A 125 26.04 -39.05 -21.47
N GLU A 126 26.24 -38.37 -22.59
CA GLU A 126 26.50 -39.00 -23.90
C GLU A 126 27.98 -38.86 -24.25
#